data_AF-A0A967W3W6-F1
#
_entry.id   AF-A0A967W3W6-F1
#
_cell.length_a   1.000
_cell.length_b   1.000
_cell.length_c   1.000
_cell.angle_alpha   90.00
_cell.angle_beta   90.00
_cell.angle_gamma   90.00
#
_symmetry.space_group_name_H-M   'P 1'
#
loop_
_entity.id
_entity.type
_entity.pdbx_description
1 polymer ?
#
loop_
_entity_poly.entity_id
_entity_poly.type
_entity_poly.pdbx_seq_one_letter_code
_entity_poly.pdbx_strand_id
1 'polypeptide(L)' 'MSLAAYDVHFHACGNTMDALGRVTDDLYDFAQLVQIGVDDLMQLQEQGLTHVAW' A
#
# COMPACT_ATOMS: atom_id res chain seq x y z
N MET A 1 -14.13 6.52 -12.47
CA MET A 1 -12.74 6.63 -12.97
C MET A 1 -11.84 6.66 -11.76
N SER A 2 -10.87 5.75 -11.64
CA SER A 2 -10.01 5.59 -10.45
C SER A 2 -8.63 6.21 -10.70
N LEU A 3 -7.92 6.58 -9.63
CA LEU A 3 -6.49 6.95 -9.69
C LEU A 3 -5.60 5.81 -10.21
N ALA A 4 -6.05 4.56 -10.07
CA ALA A 4 -5.36 3.38 -10.64
C ALA A 4 -5.22 3.44 -12.18
N ALA A 5 -6.00 4.30 -12.87
CA ALA A 5 -5.84 4.53 -14.30
C ALA A 5 -4.70 5.52 -14.65
N TYR A 6 -4.03 6.09 -13.64
CA TYR A 6 -3.03 7.15 -13.77
C TYR A 6 -1.65 6.74 -13.22
N ASP A 7 -1.29 5.45 -13.31
CA ASP A 7 -0.01 4.92 -12.85
C ASP A 7 0.24 5.11 -11.33
N VAL A 8 -0.85 5.18 -10.57
CA VAL A 8 -0.81 5.23 -9.09
C VAL A 8 -0.84 3.81 -8.54
N HIS A 9 0.21 3.45 -7.80
CA HIS A 9 0.33 2.17 -7.13
C HIS A 9 -0.19 2.25 -5.68
N PHE A 10 -1.05 1.30 -5.30
CA PHE A 10 -1.66 1.24 -3.98
C PHE A 10 -1.11 0.04 -3.21
N HIS A 11 -0.45 0.29 -2.08
CA HIS A 11 0.09 -0.77 -1.22
C HIS A 11 -0.73 -0.86 0.07
N ALA A 12 -1.29 -2.04 0.36
CA ALA A 12 -2.05 -2.33 1.57
C ALA A 12 -1.15 -3.02 2.60
N CYS A 13 -1.15 -2.54 3.83
CA CYS A 13 -0.33 -3.08 4.92
C CYS A 13 -0.95 -4.37 5.49
N GLY A 14 -0.23 -5.48 5.38
CA GLY A 14 -0.62 -6.80 5.88
C GLY A 14 -0.87 -6.83 7.38
N ASN A 15 0.07 -6.34 8.18
CA ASN A 15 -0.14 -6.26 9.64
C ASN A 15 -1.40 -5.45 10.03
N THR A 16 -1.73 -4.40 9.27
CA THR A 16 -2.95 -3.62 9.51
C THR A 16 -4.19 -4.40 9.12
N MET A 17 -4.14 -5.12 7.99
CA MET A 17 -5.23 -6.00 7.59
C MET A 17 -5.49 -7.09 8.62
N ASP A 18 -4.44 -7.75 9.11
CA ASP A 18 -4.53 -8.76 10.16
C ASP A 18 -5.14 -8.18 11.44
N ALA A 19 -4.67 -7.01 11.88
CA ALA A 19 -5.19 -6.32 13.07
C ALA A 19 -6.67 -5.92 12.93
N LEU A 20 -7.13 -5.67 11.71
CA LEU A 20 -8.52 -5.32 11.39
C LEU A 20 -9.37 -6.52 10.98
N GLY A 21 -8.81 -7.73 10.93
CA GLY A 21 -9.49 -8.93 10.45
C GLY A 21 -9.93 -8.85 8.99
N ARG A 22 -9.19 -8.11 8.15
CA ARG A 22 -9.46 -7.94 6.72
C ARG A 22 -8.74 -8.98 5.89
N VAL A 23 -9.37 -9.39 4.81
CA VAL A 23 -8.83 -10.36 3.86
C VAL A 23 -8.53 -9.70 2.52
N THR A 24 -7.77 -10.37 1.65
CA THR A 24 -7.43 -9.85 0.31
C THR A 24 -8.66 -9.52 -0.53
N ASP A 25 -9.77 -10.24 -0.34
CA ASP A 25 -11.04 -9.99 -1.03
C ASP A 25 -11.71 -8.67 -0.62
N ASP A 26 -11.27 -8.05 0.48
CA ASP A 26 -11.67 -6.69 0.87
C ASP A 26 -10.89 -5.60 0.10
N LEU A 27 -9.85 -5.96 -0.66
CA LEU A 27 -9.04 -5.03 -1.45
C LEU A 27 -9.57 -4.91 -2.88
N TYR A 28 -9.31 -3.76 -3.50
CA TYR A 28 -9.44 -3.65 -4.95
C TYR A 28 -8.34 -4.48 -5.65
N ASP A 29 -8.66 -5.06 -6.81
CA ASP A 29 -7.72 -5.89 -7.59
C ASP A 29 -6.39 -5.21 -7.95
N PHE A 30 -6.36 -3.87 -7.97
CA PHE A 30 -5.15 -3.08 -8.26
C PHE A 30 -4.28 -2.80 -7.03
N ALA A 31 -4.72 -3.17 -5.83
CA ALA A 31 -3.96 -2.96 -4.60
C ALA A 31 -3.03 -4.14 -4.33
N GLN A 32 -1.77 -3.85 -4.06
CA GLN A 32 -0.77 -4.83 -3.69
C GLN A 32 -0.74 -5.01 -2.17
N LEU A 33 -0.90 -6.24 -1.69
CA LEU A 33 -0.66 -6.56 -0.29
C LEU A 33 0.84 -6.62 -0.03
N VAL A 34 1.33 -5.79 0.90
CA VAL A 34 2.72 -5.81 1.40
C VAL A 34 2.72 -6.30 2.84
N GLN A 35 3.79 -6.97 3.26
CA GLN A 35 3.84 -7.58 4.60
C GLN A 35 3.76 -6.51 5.71
N ILE A 36 4.59 -5.47 5.61
CA ILE A 36 4.68 -4.38 6.60
C ILE A 36 4.71 -3.05 5.85
N GLY A 37 3.64 -2.25 5.96
CA GLY A 37 3.52 -1.00 5.19
C GLY A 37 4.58 0.06 5.50
N VAL A 38 5.08 0.11 6.75
CA VAL A 38 6.16 1.04 7.11
C VAL A 38 7.51 0.64 6.49
N ASP A 39 7.78 -0.66 6.38
CA ASP A 39 9.01 -1.17 5.75
C ASP A 39 9.00 -0.89 4.24
N ASP A 40 7.88 -1.15 3.58
CA ASP A 40 7.67 -0.81 2.17
C ASP A 40 7.86 0.68 1.89
N LEU A 41 7.27 1.55 2.73
CA LEU A 41 7.48 2.99 2.66
C LEU A 41 8.96 3.39 2.81
N MET A 42 9.68 2.78 3.74
CA MET A 42 11.11 3.06 3.97
C MET A 42 11.95 2.64 2.76
N GLN A 43 11.70 1.47 2.18
CA GLN A 43 12.40 1.01 0.98
C GLN A 43 12.14 1.94 -0.23
N LEU A 44 10.94 2.50 -0.35
CA LEU A 44 10.64 3.50 -1.38
C LEU A 44 11.39 4.82 -1.13
N GLN A 45 11.48 5.27 0.12
CA GLN A 45 12.27 6.45 0.46
C GLN A 45 13.77 6.25 0.17
N GLU A 46 14.32 5.06 0.43
CA GLU A 46 15.71 4.71 0.09
C GLU A 46 15.99 4.77 -1.42
N GLN A 47 14.97 4.55 -2.26
CA GLN A 47 15.04 4.70 -3.71
C GLN A 47 14.95 6.17 -4.18
N GLY A 48 14.83 7.12 -3.25
CA GLY A 48 14.79 8.55 -3.53
C GLY A 48 13.39 9.12 -3.70
N LEU A 49 12.34 8.39 -3.33
CA LEU A 49 10.97 8.91 -3.35
C LEU A 49 10.73 9.87 -2.17
N THR A 50 10.04 10.98 -2.45
CA THR A 50 9.64 11.94 -1.44
C THR A 50 8.45 11.42 -0.64
N HIS A 51 8.56 11.48 0.69
CA HIS A 51 7.46 11.18 1.59
C HIS A 51 6.55 12.40 1.80
N VAL A 52 5.25 12.18 1.66
CA VAL A 52 4.20 13.16 1.94
C VAL A 52 3.20 12.51 2.90
N ALA A 53 2.91 13.18 4.02
CA ALA A 53 1.97 12.70 5.04
C ALA A 53 0.88 13.74 5.30
N TRP A 54 -0.33 13.27 5.62
CA TRP A 54 -1.52 14.08 5.90
C TRP A 54 -2.22 13.61 7.18
#